data_AF-A0A921FZM7-F1
#
_entry.id   AF-A0A921FZM7-F1
#
_cell.length_a   1.000
_cell.length_b   1.000
_cell.length_c   1.000
_cell.angle_alpha   90.00
_cell.angle_beta   90.00
_cell.angle_gamma   90.00
#
_symmetry.space_group_name_H-M   'P 1'
#
loop_
_entity.id
_entity.type
_entity.pdbx_description
1 polymer ?
#
loop_
_entity_poly.entity_id
_entity_poly.type
_entity_poly.pdbx_seq_one_letter_code
_entity_poly.pdbx_strand_id
1 'polypeptide(L)'
;MTDEAIINMYKSGMSFKEMQPIIGLSDRAIRNVLYKHEIPMNREQYSGQPRKNKVNEDFFKVWTHEMAWVLGLFVTDGHVNKQYHSIYFSQKDERILKLIAKYMEADYVLAPIGSTRSTPTLIVNSKKIKMDLEALGIVANKSLTVPFPNIPGEFLSSFVRGVIDGDGWVGKEGYQMHITSGSLDFTEGLLAVFHSWGLKTKITFIKGQTGNIIYRLWVNGKNELPKLAKIIYKNATFDDFHVYKRVYMTQHSDAPYCIEDKSSLPRWKLIDGKLVHTQGSRTPFRTNISKSVLDFLKGVAKEKKIHINYLIESGLEKVLKQEVISYDRDSRPKDRIQYKTTYDAELLANVREFAKRNKLFINDIIEYSVQWIDIE
;
A
#
# COMPACT_ATOMS: atom_id res chain seq x y z
N MET A 1 16.54 -54.85 11.38
CA MET A 1 15.31 -54.05 11.57
C MET A 1 14.19 -54.75 10.84
N THR A 2 13.07 -55.08 11.49
CA THR A 2 11.91 -55.75 10.85
C THR A 2 10.90 -54.72 10.32
N ASP A 3 10.10 -55.10 9.33
CA ASP A 3 9.02 -54.25 8.80
C ASP A 3 8.06 -53.79 9.92
N GLU A 4 7.71 -54.69 10.86
CA GLU A 4 6.86 -54.37 12.03
C GLU A 4 7.48 -53.32 12.96
N ALA A 5 8.79 -53.36 13.19
CA ALA A 5 9.47 -52.36 14.01
C ALA A 5 9.40 -50.97 13.35
N ILE A 6 9.57 -50.90 12.03
CA ILE A 6 9.45 -49.65 11.25
C ILE A 6 8.03 -49.11 11.33
N ILE A 7 7.01 -49.97 11.19
CA ILE A 7 5.59 -49.59 11.26
C ILE A 7 5.23 -49.10 12.66
N ASN A 8 5.71 -49.75 13.72
CA ASN A 8 5.46 -49.32 15.11
C ASN A 8 6.10 -47.96 15.42
N MET A 9 7.35 -47.74 14.98
CA MET A 9 8.00 -46.44 15.10
C MET A 9 7.23 -45.35 14.35
N TYR A 10 6.75 -45.64 13.15
CA TYR A 10 5.91 -44.71 12.38
C TYR A 10 4.59 -44.38 13.09
N LYS A 11 3.87 -45.41 13.57
CA LYS A 11 2.60 -45.25 14.29
C LYS A 11 2.74 -44.52 15.62
N SER A 12 3.93 -44.51 16.22
CA SER A 12 4.22 -43.73 17.43
C SER A 12 4.33 -42.22 17.20
N GLY A 13 4.26 -41.76 15.94
CA GLY A 13 4.33 -40.34 15.58
C GLY A 13 5.75 -39.84 15.24
N MET A 14 6.73 -40.74 15.23
CA MET A 14 8.12 -40.41 14.89
C MET A 14 8.24 -39.98 13.41
N SER A 15 8.96 -38.89 13.15
CA SER A 15 9.23 -38.42 11.80
C SER A 15 10.27 -39.30 11.09
N PHE A 16 10.24 -39.36 9.76
CA PHE A 16 11.24 -40.15 9.00
C PHE A 16 12.68 -39.70 9.29
N LYS A 17 12.88 -38.41 9.55
CA LYS A 17 14.18 -37.86 9.93
C LYS A 17 14.70 -38.41 11.26
N GLU A 18 13.82 -38.66 12.21
CA GLU A 18 14.15 -39.29 13.50
C GLU A 18 14.32 -40.82 13.35
N MET A 19 13.54 -41.44 12.46
CA MET A 19 13.63 -42.88 12.20
C MET A 19 14.92 -43.26 11.46
N GLN A 20 15.35 -42.47 10.46
CA GLN A 20 16.53 -42.71 9.62
C GLN A 20 17.80 -43.14 10.40
N PRO A 21 18.27 -42.40 11.42
CA PRO A 21 19.48 -42.79 12.17
C PRO A 21 19.29 -44.05 13.01
N ILE A 22 18.06 -44.39 13.41
CA ILE A 22 17.77 -45.56 14.25
C ILE A 22 17.67 -46.83 13.38
N ILE A 23 17.02 -46.72 12.22
CA ILE A 23 16.74 -47.85 11.34
C ILE A 23 17.81 -48.08 10.27
N GLY A 24 18.62 -47.06 9.94
CA GLY A 24 19.65 -47.10 8.89
C GLY A 24 19.12 -47.14 7.45
N LEU A 25 17.84 -46.81 7.24
CA LEU A 25 17.18 -46.83 5.93
C LEU A 25 16.83 -45.41 5.47
N SER A 26 16.88 -45.18 4.16
CA SER A 26 16.45 -43.90 3.58
C SER A 26 14.93 -43.69 3.67
N ASP A 27 14.49 -42.42 3.60
CA ASP A 27 13.06 -42.06 3.53
C ASP A 27 12.27 -42.87 2.49
N ARG A 28 12.90 -43.14 1.33
CA ARG A 28 12.29 -43.91 0.26
C ARG A 28 12.07 -45.37 0.66
N ALA A 29 13.05 -45.97 1.33
CA ALA A 29 12.94 -47.35 1.81
C ALA A 29 11.87 -47.47 2.92
N ILE A 30 11.79 -46.50 3.84
CA ILE A 30 10.72 -46.43 4.86
C ILE A 30 9.35 -46.38 4.19
N ARG A 31 9.17 -45.50 3.20
CA ARG A 31 7.90 -45.39 2.46
C ARG A 31 7.52 -46.69 1.76
N ASN A 32 8.48 -47.36 1.12
CA ASN A 32 8.23 -48.63 0.45
C ASN A 32 7.73 -49.71 1.42
N VAL A 33 8.26 -49.74 2.66
CA VAL A 33 7.75 -50.64 3.72
C VAL A 33 6.32 -50.26 4.10
N LEU A 34 6.02 -48.98 4.32
CA LEU A 34 4.65 -48.55 4.66
C LEU A 34 3.64 -48.88 3.55
N TYR A 35 4.00 -48.66 2.27
CA TYR A 35 3.16 -49.00 1.13
C TYR A 35 2.96 -50.52 0.97
N LYS A 36 4.02 -51.31 1.17
CA LYS A 36 3.97 -52.78 1.11
C LYS A 36 2.96 -53.36 2.11
N HIS A 37 2.77 -52.69 3.25
CA HIS A 37 1.87 -53.11 4.33
C HIS A 37 0.59 -52.27 4.39
N GLU A 38 0.24 -51.56 3.31
CA GLU A 38 -0.98 -50.76 3.17
C GLU A 38 -1.20 -49.73 4.30
N ILE A 39 -0.13 -49.26 4.94
CA ILE A 39 -0.22 -48.26 5.99
C ILE A 39 -0.47 -46.90 5.34
N PRO A 40 -1.59 -46.23 5.65
CA PRO A 40 -1.88 -44.91 5.08
C PRO A 40 -0.81 -43.93 5.54
N MET A 41 -0.21 -43.23 4.59
CA MET A 41 0.71 -42.16 4.95
C MET A 41 -0.08 -41.00 5.55
N ASN A 42 0.40 -40.45 6.66
CA ASN A 42 -0.05 -39.20 7.27
C ASN A 42 -0.04 -38.01 6.28
N ARG A 43 0.59 -38.17 5.11
CA ARG A 43 0.60 -37.22 4.01
C ARG A 43 0.37 -37.90 2.68
N GLU A 44 -0.52 -37.32 1.88
CA GLU A 44 -0.73 -37.73 0.50
C GLU A 44 0.56 -37.64 -0.31
N GLN A 45 0.72 -38.59 -1.23
CA GLN A 45 1.79 -38.57 -2.21
C GLN A 45 1.69 -37.26 -3.02
N TYR A 46 2.81 -36.58 -3.22
CA TYR A 46 2.89 -35.26 -3.90
C TYR A 46 2.29 -34.06 -3.15
N SER A 47 1.99 -34.17 -1.86
CA SER A 47 1.51 -33.05 -1.02
C SER A 47 2.50 -31.88 -0.81
N GLY A 48 3.73 -31.99 -1.33
CA GLY A 48 4.76 -30.96 -1.18
C GLY A 48 5.27 -30.79 0.26
N GLN A 49 6.18 -29.83 0.47
CA GLN A 49 6.60 -29.46 1.82
C GLN A 49 5.45 -28.77 2.58
N PRO A 50 5.32 -28.99 3.91
CA PRO A 50 4.37 -28.24 4.72
C PRO A 50 4.60 -26.75 4.56
N ARG A 51 3.51 -25.99 4.46
CA ARG A 51 3.60 -24.53 4.57
C ARG A 51 4.12 -24.19 5.96
N LYS A 52 5.14 -23.33 6.02
CA LYS A 52 5.67 -22.81 7.28
C LYS A 52 4.77 -21.73 7.88
N ASN A 53 4.13 -20.93 7.02
CA ASN A 53 3.28 -19.82 7.41
C ASN A 53 1.80 -20.25 7.39
N LYS A 54 1.07 -19.97 8.46
CA LYS A 54 -0.37 -20.17 8.56
C LYS A 54 -1.13 -19.15 7.69
N VAL A 55 -2.31 -19.52 7.22
CA VAL A 55 -3.32 -18.63 6.63
C VAL A 55 -4.67 -19.31 6.69
N ASN A 56 -5.75 -18.55 6.87
CA ASN A 56 -7.12 -19.03 6.70
C ASN A 56 -7.37 -19.39 5.22
N GLU A 57 -7.31 -20.69 4.90
CA GLU A 57 -7.51 -21.16 3.53
C GLU A 57 -8.97 -21.09 3.05
N ASP A 58 -9.92 -20.82 3.95
CA ASP A 58 -11.34 -20.71 3.64
C ASP A 58 -11.78 -19.25 3.47
N PHE A 59 -10.84 -18.30 3.53
CA PHE A 59 -11.11 -16.86 3.50
C PHE A 59 -11.96 -16.41 2.29
N PHE A 60 -11.76 -17.00 1.11
CA PHE A 60 -12.51 -16.65 -0.10
C PHE A 60 -13.78 -17.49 -0.33
N LYS A 61 -14.18 -18.33 0.65
CA LYS A 61 -15.34 -19.22 0.52
C LYS A 61 -16.62 -18.64 1.09
N VAL A 62 -16.52 -17.76 2.08
CA VAL A 62 -17.66 -17.12 2.74
C VAL A 62 -17.58 -15.61 2.50
N TRP A 63 -18.67 -15.04 2.01
CA TRP A 63 -18.73 -13.61 1.78
C TRP A 63 -18.84 -12.84 3.10
N THR A 64 -17.94 -11.89 3.28
CA THR A 64 -17.94 -10.87 4.32
C THR A 64 -17.54 -9.53 3.71
N HIS A 65 -17.74 -8.42 4.42
CA HIS A 65 -17.31 -7.12 3.93
C HIS A 65 -15.79 -7.03 3.78
N GLU A 66 -15.05 -7.70 4.67
CA GLU A 66 -13.59 -7.82 4.66
C GLU A 66 -13.12 -8.63 3.45
N MET A 67 -13.71 -9.81 3.21
CA MET A 67 -13.39 -10.64 2.04
C MET A 67 -13.65 -9.88 0.75
N ALA A 68 -14.79 -9.19 0.64
CA ALA A 68 -15.14 -8.43 -0.56
C ALA A 68 -14.16 -7.29 -0.83
N TRP A 69 -13.77 -6.54 0.22
CA TRP A 69 -12.75 -5.49 0.08
C TRP A 69 -11.38 -6.05 -0.33
N VAL A 70 -10.93 -7.15 0.30
CA VAL A 70 -9.69 -7.83 -0.08
C VAL A 70 -9.75 -8.35 -1.53
N LEU A 71 -10.90 -8.89 -1.96
CA LEU A 71 -11.11 -9.34 -3.32
C LEU A 71 -11.02 -8.17 -4.32
N GLY A 72 -11.61 -7.02 -4.00
CA GLY A 72 -11.54 -5.81 -4.81
C GLY A 72 -10.10 -5.34 -5.00
N LEU A 73 -9.33 -5.25 -3.92
CA LEU A 73 -7.89 -4.95 -3.99
C LEU A 73 -7.09 -6.02 -4.76
N PHE A 74 -7.46 -7.30 -4.62
CA PHE A 74 -6.80 -8.37 -5.35
C PHE A 74 -7.11 -8.33 -6.85
N VAL A 75 -8.28 -7.82 -7.24
CA VAL A 75 -8.63 -7.61 -8.66
C VAL A 75 -7.67 -6.63 -9.33
N THR A 76 -7.26 -5.58 -8.63
CA THR A 76 -6.39 -4.51 -9.14
C THR A 76 -4.91 -4.80 -8.91
N ASP A 77 -4.49 -4.91 -7.64
CA ASP A 77 -3.09 -4.94 -7.20
C ASP A 77 -2.58 -6.37 -6.96
N GLY A 78 -3.46 -7.36 -7.15
CA GLY A 78 -3.20 -8.76 -6.90
C GLY A 78 -2.60 -9.50 -8.10
N HIS A 79 -1.68 -10.42 -7.82
CA HIS A 79 -1.08 -11.29 -8.81
C HIS A 79 -1.23 -12.76 -8.41
N VAL A 80 -1.74 -13.59 -9.33
CA VAL A 80 -1.76 -15.05 -9.20
C VAL A 80 -0.55 -15.63 -9.91
N ASN A 81 0.26 -16.43 -9.21
CA ASN A 81 1.37 -17.12 -9.86
C ASN A 81 0.86 -18.15 -10.87
N LYS A 82 1.41 -18.15 -12.08
CA LYS A 82 1.06 -19.16 -13.10
C LYS A 82 1.52 -20.57 -12.74
N GLN A 83 2.74 -20.70 -12.21
CA GLN A 83 3.41 -21.98 -11.97
C GLN A 83 3.18 -22.50 -10.55
N TYR A 84 3.23 -21.63 -9.55
CA TYR A 84 3.15 -22.00 -8.15
C TYR A 84 1.75 -21.77 -7.57
N HIS A 85 1.48 -22.39 -6.42
CA HIS A 85 0.25 -22.20 -5.65
C HIS A 85 0.38 -20.97 -4.73
N SER A 86 0.69 -19.83 -5.34
CA SER A 86 1.02 -18.59 -4.62
C SER A 86 0.24 -17.42 -5.20
N ILE A 87 -0.24 -16.55 -4.33
CA ILE A 87 -0.79 -15.25 -4.67
C ILE A 87 0.04 -14.15 -4.01
N TYR A 88 0.03 -12.98 -4.63
CA TYR A 88 0.83 -11.83 -4.20
C TYR A 88 -0.06 -10.60 -4.13
N PHE A 89 0.08 -9.82 -3.07
CA PHE A 89 -0.43 -8.45 -2.98
C PHE A 89 0.78 -7.53 -2.94
N SER A 90 0.86 -6.57 -3.87
CA SER A 90 1.98 -5.62 -3.92
C SER A 90 1.46 -4.21 -3.72
N GLN A 91 1.80 -3.60 -2.58
CA GLN A 91 1.33 -2.26 -2.22
C GLN A 91 2.47 -1.45 -1.60
N LYS A 92 2.55 -0.16 -1.93
CA LYS A 92 3.46 0.80 -1.29
C LYS A 92 3.07 1.11 0.16
N ASP A 93 1.78 1.16 0.47
CA ASP A 93 1.22 1.34 1.80
C ASP A 93 1.20 -0.01 2.54
N GLU A 94 2.22 -0.23 3.37
CA GLU A 94 2.33 -1.45 4.17
C GLU A 94 1.13 -1.67 5.11
N ARG A 95 0.43 -0.61 5.54
CA ARG A 95 -0.74 -0.74 6.41
C ARG A 95 -1.82 -1.59 5.74
N ILE A 96 -2.03 -1.41 4.43
CA ILE A 96 -2.98 -2.20 3.64
C ILE A 96 -2.55 -3.67 3.61
N LEU A 97 -1.26 -3.96 3.38
CA LEU A 97 -0.76 -5.33 3.37
C LEU A 97 -0.92 -6.01 4.74
N LYS A 98 -0.62 -5.30 5.83
CA LYS A 98 -0.80 -5.80 7.21
C LYS A 98 -2.28 -6.06 7.51
N LEU A 99 -3.17 -5.19 7.02
CA LEU A 99 -4.62 -5.35 7.19
C LEU A 99 -5.16 -6.54 6.40
N ILE A 100 -4.74 -6.73 5.14
CA ILE A 100 -5.07 -7.92 4.34
C ILE A 100 -4.62 -9.18 5.09
N ALA A 101 -3.37 -9.21 5.56
CA ALA A 101 -2.86 -10.36 6.29
C ALA A 101 -3.63 -10.64 7.59
N LYS A 102 -4.05 -9.58 8.31
CA LYS A 102 -4.93 -9.70 9.48
C LYS A 102 -6.27 -10.33 9.12
N TYR A 103 -6.95 -9.86 8.06
CA TYR A 103 -8.23 -10.43 7.65
C TYR A 103 -8.12 -11.87 7.17
N MET A 104 -7.02 -12.21 6.49
CA MET A 104 -6.75 -13.57 6.05
C MET A 104 -6.19 -14.47 7.16
N GLU A 105 -6.01 -13.96 8.39
CA GLU A 105 -5.34 -14.64 9.50
C GLU A 105 -4.02 -15.31 9.06
N ALA A 106 -3.25 -14.58 8.25
CA ALA A 106 -2.02 -15.04 7.63
C ALA A 106 -0.79 -14.68 8.48
N ASP A 107 0.11 -15.63 8.65
CA ASP A 107 1.49 -15.33 9.04
C ASP A 107 2.21 -14.75 7.83
N TYR A 108 2.87 -13.60 8.02
CA TYR A 108 3.51 -12.91 6.91
C TYR A 108 4.87 -12.33 7.28
N VAL A 109 5.70 -12.24 6.25
CA VAL A 109 6.89 -11.40 6.22
C VAL A 109 6.69 -10.45 5.05
N LEU A 110 6.72 -9.14 5.31
CA LEU A 110 6.72 -8.14 4.24
C LEU A 110 8.16 -7.92 3.81
N ALA A 111 8.45 -8.25 2.55
CA ALA A 111 9.75 -7.99 1.95
C ALA A 111 9.56 -7.57 0.48
N PRO A 112 10.47 -6.72 -0.05
CA PRO A 112 10.58 -6.53 -1.48
C PRO A 112 10.96 -7.85 -2.17
N ILE A 113 10.40 -8.12 -3.36
CA ILE A 113 10.64 -9.38 -4.11
C ILE A 113 12.07 -9.41 -4.73
N GLY A 114 12.88 -8.37 -4.56
CA GLY A 114 14.28 -8.36 -4.99
C GLY A 114 14.92 -6.99 -4.87
N SER A 115 16.19 -6.90 -5.28
CA SER A 115 17.00 -5.67 -5.19
C SER A 115 16.45 -4.50 -6.02
N THR A 116 15.74 -4.79 -7.11
CA THR A 116 15.18 -3.78 -8.03
C THR A 116 13.69 -3.52 -7.83
N ARG A 117 12.97 -4.42 -7.16
CA ARG A 117 11.53 -4.30 -6.88
C ARG A 117 11.33 -3.98 -5.40
N SER A 118 11.44 -2.70 -5.07
CA SER A 118 11.37 -2.19 -3.69
C SER A 118 9.97 -2.15 -3.09
N THR A 119 8.91 -2.40 -3.88
CA THR A 119 7.53 -2.41 -3.38
C THR A 119 7.33 -3.57 -2.40
N PRO A 120 6.89 -3.29 -1.15
CA PRO A 120 6.51 -4.33 -0.21
C PRO A 120 5.48 -5.29 -0.81
N THR A 121 5.67 -6.58 -0.57
CA THR A 121 4.77 -7.61 -1.10
C THR A 121 4.41 -8.59 0.00
N LEU A 122 3.11 -8.87 0.11
CA LEU A 122 2.58 -10.00 0.88
C LEU A 122 2.48 -11.22 -0.05
N ILE A 123 3.11 -12.33 0.34
CA ILE A 123 3.08 -13.60 -0.41
C ILE A 123 2.27 -14.63 0.40
N VAL A 124 1.19 -15.12 -0.19
CA VAL A 124 0.37 -16.18 0.40
C VAL A 124 0.50 -17.44 -0.44
N ASN A 125 1.02 -18.51 0.17
CA ASN A 125 1.13 -19.82 -0.46
C ASN A 125 -0.07 -20.68 -0.02
N SER A 126 -0.99 -20.98 -0.94
CA SER A 126 -2.10 -21.88 -0.70
C SER A 126 -2.70 -22.31 -2.03
N LYS A 127 -2.79 -23.63 -2.24
CA LYS A 127 -3.47 -24.20 -3.40
C LYS A 127 -4.98 -23.93 -3.33
N LYS A 128 -5.58 -24.05 -2.15
CA LYS A 128 -7.02 -23.83 -1.95
C LYS A 128 -7.43 -22.40 -2.29
N ILE A 129 -6.74 -21.40 -1.71
CA ILE A 129 -7.00 -19.99 -2.01
C ILE A 129 -6.85 -19.68 -3.51
N LYS A 130 -5.82 -20.22 -4.17
CA LYS A 130 -5.66 -20.06 -5.62
C LYS A 130 -6.86 -20.62 -6.38
N MET A 131 -7.33 -21.82 -6.03
CA MET A 131 -8.50 -22.44 -6.66
C MET A 131 -9.80 -21.67 -6.36
N ASP A 132 -9.97 -21.16 -5.14
CA ASP A 132 -11.14 -20.34 -4.77
C ASP A 132 -11.18 -19.05 -5.60
N LEU A 133 -10.04 -18.40 -5.82
CA LEU A 133 -9.93 -17.22 -6.69
C LEU A 133 -10.20 -17.57 -8.16
N GLU A 134 -9.69 -18.69 -8.65
CA GLU A 134 -9.98 -19.18 -10.00
C GLU A 134 -11.49 -19.43 -10.20
N ALA A 135 -12.18 -19.98 -9.19
CA ALA A 135 -13.64 -20.16 -9.20
C ALA A 135 -14.41 -18.83 -9.22
N LEU A 136 -13.83 -17.76 -8.68
CA LEU A 136 -14.36 -16.39 -8.78
C LEU A 136 -14.00 -15.69 -10.12
N GLY A 137 -13.39 -16.41 -11.06
CA GLY A 137 -12.97 -15.88 -12.37
C GLY A 137 -11.64 -15.12 -12.34
N ILE A 138 -10.88 -15.22 -11.25
CA ILE A 138 -9.62 -14.51 -11.05
C ILE A 138 -8.45 -15.47 -11.31
N VAL A 139 -7.86 -15.34 -12.50
CA VAL A 139 -6.75 -16.18 -12.97
C VAL A 139 -5.43 -15.40 -13.12
N ALA A 140 -4.33 -16.09 -13.42
CA ALA A 140 -3.06 -15.45 -13.75
C ALA A 140 -3.15 -14.62 -15.05
N ASN A 141 -2.36 -13.54 -15.16
CA ASN A 141 -2.32 -12.63 -16.32
C ASN A 141 -3.67 -12.01 -16.71
N LYS A 142 -4.60 -11.88 -15.75
CA LYS A 142 -5.97 -11.38 -15.96
C LYS A 142 -6.10 -9.90 -16.31
N SER A 143 -5.03 -9.09 -16.27
CA SER A 143 -5.14 -7.62 -16.27
C SER A 143 -5.92 -7.04 -17.47
N LEU A 144 -5.99 -7.77 -18.59
CA LEU A 144 -6.72 -7.37 -19.80
C LEU A 144 -8.07 -8.08 -19.99
N THR A 145 -8.34 -9.14 -19.22
CA THR A 145 -9.46 -10.07 -19.47
C THR A 145 -10.21 -10.47 -18.19
N VAL A 146 -9.94 -9.81 -17.06
CA VAL A 146 -10.62 -10.12 -15.80
C VAL A 146 -12.11 -9.83 -15.97
N PRO A 147 -13.00 -10.80 -15.71
CA PRO A 147 -14.44 -10.55 -15.73
C PRO A 147 -14.86 -9.78 -14.48
N PHE A 148 -16.05 -9.17 -14.51
CA PHE A 148 -16.68 -8.67 -13.29
C PHE A 148 -17.19 -9.86 -12.46
N PRO A 149 -16.70 -10.09 -11.23
CA PRO A 149 -17.07 -11.27 -10.46
C PRO A 149 -18.52 -11.18 -9.95
N ASN A 150 -19.17 -12.33 -9.79
CA ASN A 150 -20.53 -12.40 -9.25
C ASN A 150 -20.49 -12.20 -7.72
N ILE A 151 -20.81 -11.00 -7.26
CA ILE A 151 -20.76 -10.58 -5.86
C ILE A 151 -22.19 -10.38 -5.34
N PRO A 152 -22.55 -10.93 -4.17
CA PRO A 152 -23.85 -10.64 -3.56
C PRO A 152 -24.01 -9.14 -3.29
N GLY A 153 -25.20 -8.59 -3.56
CA GLY A 153 -25.45 -7.13 -3.53
C GLY A 153 -25.08 -6.46 -2.20
N GLU A 154 -25.19 -7.17 -1.08
CA GLU A 154 -24.78 -6.70 0.24
C GLU A 154 -23.28 -6.33 0.33
N PHE A 155 -22.41 -7.09 -0.34
CA PHE A 155 -20.96 -6.92 -0.26
C PHE A 155 -20.39 -6.06 -1.39
N LEU A 156 -21.21 -5.71 -2.39
CA LEU A 156 -20.81 -4.99 -3.58
C LEU A 156 -20.16 -3.63 -3.26
N SER A 157 -20.66 -2.93 -2.24
CA SER A 157 -20.09 -1.66 -1.77
C SER A 157 -18.64 -1.82 -1.26
N SER A 158 -18.34 -2.91 -0.56
CA SER A 158 -17.00 -3.20 -0.03
C SER A 158 -16.05 -3.66 -1.12
N PHE A 159 -16.54 -4.48 -2.06
CA PHE A 159 -15.76 -4.86 -3.25
C PHE A 159 -15.33 -3.63 -4.05
N VAL A 160 -16.29 -2.75 -4.40
CA VAL A 160 -15.99 -1.51 -5.13
C VAL A 160 -15.03 -0.62 -4.34
N ARG A 161 -15.17 -0.52 -3.02
CA ARG A 161 -14.20 0.20 -2.17
C ARG A 161 -12.78 -0.33 -2.40
N GLY A 162 -12.60 -1.65 -2.36
CA GLY A 162 -11.30 -2.29 -2.61
C GLY A 162 -10.74 -2.00 -4.00
N VAL A 163 -11.58 -2.05 -5.04
CA VAL A 163 -11.18 -1.70 -6.41
C VAL A 163 -10.76 -0.23 -6.51
N ILE A 164 -11.52 0.68 -5.90
CA ILE A 164 -11.17 2.10 -5.85
C ILE A 164 -9.86 2.29 -5.09
N ASP A 165 -9.60 1.54 -4.02
CA ASP A 165 -8.38 1.66 -3.24
C ASP A 165 -7.12 1.24 -4.01
N GLY A 166 -7.20 0.21 -4.86
CA GLY A 166 -6.07 -0.19 -5.71
C GLY A 166 -5.89 0.70 -6.94
N ASP A 167 -6.80 0.60 -7.91
CA ASP A 167 -6.67 1.26 -9.23
C ASP A 167 -7.47 2.58 -9.36
N GLY A 168 -8.16 3.00 -8.31
CA GLY A 168 -8.90 4.26 -8.29
C GLY A 168 -7.99 5.47 -8.04
N TRP A 169 -8.28 6.55 -8.75
CA TRP A 169 -7.74 7.88 -8.49
C TRP A 169 -8.86 8.83 -8.11
N VAL A 170 -8.67 9.61 -7.04
CA VAL A 170 -9.58 10.67 -6.61
C VAL A 170 -8.86 12.01 -6.70
N GLY A 171 -9.45 12.96 -7.42
CA GLY A 171 -8.91 14.32 -7.52
C GLY A 171 -8.94 15.02 -6.17
N LYS A 172 -7.85 15.72 -5.84
CA LYS A 172 -7.71 16.45 -4.57
C LYS A 172 -8.87 17.39 -4.27
N GLU A 173 -9.40 18.06 -5.29
CA GLU A 173 -10.51 19.02 -5.17
C GLU A 173 -11.90 18.35 -5.03
N GLY A 174 -11.99 17.02 -5.05
CA GLY A 174 -13.24 16.30 -4.75
C GLY A 174 -14.32 16.42 -5.84
N TYR A 175 -13.96 16.80 -7.06
CA TYR A 175 -14.91 16.93 -8.18
C TYR A 175 -14.94 15.71 -9.11
N GLN A 176 -13.89 14.90 -9.11
CA GLN A 176 -13.75 13.81 -10.06
C GLN A 176 -12.95 12.65 -9.48
N MET A 177 -13.33 11.44 -9.88
CA MET A 177 -12.54 10.24 -9.68
C MET A 177 -12.60 9.37 -10.94
N HIS A 178 -11.61 8.50 -11.12
CA HIS A 178 -11.73 7.42 -12.09
C HIS A 178 -11.09 6.12 -11.61
N ILE A 179 -11.58 5.00 -12.12
CA ILE A 179 -10.95 3.67 -12.00
C ILE A 179 -10.31 3.36 -13.35
N THR A 180 -9.05 2.95 -13.34
CA THR A 180 -8.34 2.53 -14.56
C THR A 180 -8.34 1.00 -14.66
N SER A 181 -8.65 0.44 -15.82
CA SER A 181 -8.56 -1.00 -16.06
C SER A 181 -8.15 -1.31 -17.50
N GLY A 182 -7.46 -2.43 -17.71
CA GLY A 182 -7.20 -2.98 -19.04
C GLY A 182 -8.33 -3.87 -19.57
N SER A 183 -9.29 -4.26 -18.73
CA SER A 183 -10.42 -5.13 -19.09
C SER A 183 -11.67 -4.31 -19.36
N LEU A 184 -12.24 -4.44 -20.56
CA LEU A 184 -13.50 -3.81 -20.92
C LEU A 184 -14.65 -4.40 -20.11
N ASP A 185 -14.77 -5.73 -20.08
CA ASP A 185 -15.81 -6.48 -19.38
C ASP A 185 -15.90 -6.07 -17.90
N PHE A 186 -14.75 -5.92 -17.23
CA PHE A 186 -14.69 -5.45 -15.85
C PHE A 186 -15.20 -4.00 -15.72
N THR A 187 -14.80 -3.14 -16.65
CA THR A 187 -15.18 -1.72 -16.65
C THR A 187 -16.67 -1.55 -16.90
N GLU A 188 -17.26 -2.33 -17.81
CA GLU A 188 -18.69 -2.35 -18.08
C GLU A 188 -19.50 -2.89 -16.90
N GLY A 189 -19.01 -3.94 -16.23
CA GLY A 189 -19.60 -4.42 -14.98
C GLY A 189 -19.63 -3.34 -13.90
N LEU A 190 -18.52 -2.64 -13.68
CA LEU A 190 -18.48 -1.50 -12.75
C LEU A 190 -19.41 -0.35 -13.16
N LEU A 191 -19.52 -0.05 -14.47
CA LEU A 191 -20.43 0.95 -14.98
C LEU A 191 -21.89 0.60 -14.65
N ALA A 192 -22.29 -0.66 -14.85
CA ALA A 192 -23.62 -1.15 -14.52
C ALA A 192 -23.91 -1.01 -13.02
N VAL A 193 -22.95 -1.35 -12.16
CA VAL A 193 -23.05 -1.15 -10.71
C VAL A 193 -23.25 0.33 -10.36
N PHE A 194 -22.45 1.23 -10.94
CA PHE A 194 -22.57 2.67 -10.67
C PHE A 194 -23.90 3.26 -11.15
N HIS A 195 -24.40 2.81 -12.31
CA HIS A 195 -25.74 3.16 -12.77
C HIS A 195 -26.83 2.64 -11.85
N SER A 196 -26.71 1.42 -11.30
CA SER A 196 -27.67 0.88 -10.33
C SER A 196 -27.73 1.69 -9.03
N TRP A 197 -26.63 2.34 -8.67
CA TRP A 197 -26.56 3.28 -7.54
C TRP A 197 -27.00 4.71 -7.91
N GLY A 198 -27.41 4.92 -9.16
CA GLY A 198 -27.86 6.20 -9.71
C GLY A 198 -26.75 7.25 -9.76
N LEU A 199 -25.50 6.84 -10.00
CA LEU A 199 -24.37 7.75 -10.15
C LEU A 199 -24.23 8.19 -11.61
N LYS A 200 -23.80 9.44 -11.83
CA LYS A 200 -23.48 9.95 -13.16
C LYS A 200 -22.06 9.55 -13.57
N THR A 201 -21.96 8.60 -14.48
CA THR A 201 -20.69 7.98 -14.83
C THR A 201 -20.49 7.81 -16.33
N LYS A 202 -19.23 7.73 -16.77
CA LYS A 202 -18.89 7.49 -18.18
C LYS A 202 -17.60 6.71 -18.31
N ILE A 203 -17.49 5.92 -19.37
CA ILE A 203 -16.24 5.27 -19.76
C ILE A 203 -15.53 6.15 -20.79
N THR A 204 -14.21 6.26 -20.65
CA THR A 204 -13.31 6.80 -21.68
C THR A 204 -12.19 5.79 -21.90
N PHE A 205 -11.48 5.88 -23.02
CA PHE A 205 -10.35 5.01 -23.30
C PHE A 205 -9.16 5.79 -23.85
N ILE A 206 -7.96 5.27 -23.60
CA ILE A 206 -6.70 5.82 -24.08
C ILE A 206 -5.87 4.66 -24.63
N LYS A 207 -5.20 4.86 -25.76
CA LYS A 207 -4.19 3.90 -26.24
C LYS A 207 -2.90 4.09 -25.45
N GLY A 208 -2.46 3.05 -24.75
CA GLY A 208 -1.19 3.03 -24.04
C GLY A 208 0.00 3.01 -25.00
N GLN A 209 1.20 3.24 -24.46
CA GLN A 209 2.44 3.28 -25.23
C GLN A 209 2.75 1.96 -25.96
N THR A 210 2.28 0.83 -25.41
CA THR A 210 2.44 -0.51 -25.97
C THR A 210 1.29 -0.91 -26.92
N GLY A 211 0.38 0.00 -27.26
CA GLY A 211 -0.77 -0.25 -28.13
C GLY A 211 -2.03 -0.79 -27.42
N ASN A 212 -1.90 -1.24 -26.17
CA ASN A 212 -3.04 -1.73 -25.39
C ASN A 212 -4.04 -0.62 -25.07
N ILE A 213 -5.33 -0.92 -25.11
CA ILE A 213 -6.39 0.01 -24.71
C ILE A 213 -6.49 0.02 -23.19
N ILE A 214 -6.52 1.21 -22.62
CA ILE A 214 -6.72 1.45 -21.20
C ILE A 214 -8.07 2.14 -21.04
N TYR A 215 -8.98 1.52 -20.29
CA TYR A 215 -10.30 2.05 -19.98
C TYR A 215 -10.27 2.82 -18.67
N ARG A 216 -11.02 3.92 -18.62
CA ARG A 216 -11.23 4.74 -17.42
C ARG A 216 -12.70 4.98 -17.19
N LEU A 217 -13.21 4.44 -16.10
CA LEU A 217 -14.56 4.72 -15.61
C LEU A 217 -14.54 5.95 -14.72
N TRP A 218 -15.18 7.03 -15.15
CA TRP A 218 -15.24 8.30 -14.44
C TRP A 218 -16.53 8.45 -13.65
N VAL A 219 -16.40 9.04 -12.46
CA VAL A 219 -17.50 9.65 -11.69
C VAL A 219 -17.15 11.12 -11.51
N ASN A 220 -18.00 12.01 -12.02
CA ASN A 220 -17.74 13.45 -12.01
C ASN A 220 -18.90 14.22 -11.37
N GLY A 221 -18.58 15.20 -10.55
CA GLY A 221 -19.53 16.12 -9.96
C GLY A 221 -19.35 16.25 -8.45
N LYS A 222 -19.48 17.49 -7.97
CA LYS A 222 -19.37 17.82 -6.54
C LYS A 222 -20.32 17.03 -5.63
N ASN A 223 -21.48 16.63 -6.16
CA ASN A 223 -22.50 15.86 -5.43
C ASN A 223 -22.38 14.35 -5.66
N GLU A 224 -21.74 13.91 -6.75
CA GLU A 224 -21.63 12.49 -7.09
C GLU A 224 -20.60 11.76 -6.21
N LEU A 225 -19.47 12.41 -5.90
CA LEU A 225 -18.45 11.79 -5.02
C LEU A 225 -18.95 11.59 -3.58
N PRO A 226 -19.60 12.57 -2.92
CA PRO A 226 -20.25 12.32 -1.63
C PRO A 226 -21.27 11.20 -1.66
N LYS A 227 -22.08 11.11 -2.72
CA LYS A 227 -23.07 10.04 -2.90
C LYS A 227 -22.38 8.67 -2.99
N LEU A 228 -21.34 8.55 -3.80
CA LEU A 228 -20.55 7.32 -3.90
C LEU A 228 -19.89 6.97 -2.56
N ALA A 229 -19.27 7.96 -1.89
CA ALA A 229 -18.62 7.77 -0.59
C ALA A 229 -19.60 7.23 0.47
N LYS A 230 -20.82 7.80 0.53
CA LYS A 230 -21.87 7.33 1.45
C LYS A 230 -22.20 5.85 1.25
N ILE A 231 -22.14 5.35 0.01
CA ILE A 231 -22.41 3.96 -0.32
C ILE A 231 -21.22 3.08 0.06
N ILE A 232 -20.03 3.39 -0.45
CA ILE A 232 -18.87 2.48 -0.33
C ILE A 232 -18.26 2.45 1.07
N TYR A 233 -18.44 3.51 1.87
CA TYR A 233 -17.92 3.59 3.24
C TYR A 233 -18.95 3.23 4.31
N LYS A 234 -20.18 2.83 3.93
CA LYS A 234 -21.24 2.46 4.88
C LYS A 234 -20.79 1.34 5.83
N ASN A 235 -20.15 0.31 5.29
CA ASN A 235 -19.65 -0.86 6.01
C ASN A 235 -18.11 -0.90 6.02
N ALA A 236 -17.48 0.28 6.07
CA ALA A 236 -16.04 0.38 6.23
C ALA A 236 -15.68 0.24 7.71
N THR A 237 -14.68 -0.57 8.02
CA THR A 237 -14.11 -0.70 9.36
C THR A 237 -12.88 0.21 9.49
N PHE A 238 -12.44 0.48 10.73
CA PHE A 238 -11.39 1.45 11.18
C PHE A 238 -10.35 1.95 10.14
N ASP A 239 -9.87 1.09 9.24
CA ASP A 239 -8.77 1.38 8.31
C ASP A 239 -8.87 0.71 6.92
N ASP A 240 -9.98 0.06 6.55
CA ASP A 240 -10.10 -0.70 5.29
C ASP A 240 -10.34 0.17 4.04
N PHE A 241 -9.56 1.24 3.95
CA PHE A 241 -9.48 2.15 2.82
C PHE A 241 -8.22 3.02 2.84
N HIS A 242 -7.93 3.67 1.71
CA HIS A 242 -7.00 4.79 1.71
C HIS A 242 -7.67 6.06 2.23
N VAL A 243 -7.24 6.52 3.41
CA VAL A 243 -7.78 7.69 4.12
C VAL A 243 -7.98 8.90 3.20
N TYR A 244 -6.96 9.25 2.41
CA TYR A 244 -7.04 10.42 1.53
C TYR A 244 -8.16 10.33 0.48
N LYS A 245 -8.49 9.13 -0.01
CA LYS A 245 -9.57 8.95 -0.99
C LYS A 245 -10.90 9.33 -0.35
N ARG A 246 -11.17 8.84 0.87
CA ARG A 246 -12.38 9.19 1.62
C ARG A 246 -12.45 10.68 1.94
N VAL A 247 -11.35 11.26 2.40
CA VAL A 247 -11.27 12.72 2.67
C VAL A 247 -11.64 13.50 1.42
N TYR A 248 -11.01 13.21 0.28
CA TYR A 248 -11.26 13.96 -0.96
C TYR A 248 -12.67 13.76 -1.50
N MET A 249 -13.24 12.54 -1.40
CA MET A 249 -14.60 12.26 -1.88
C MET A 249 -15.69 12.91 -1.01
N THR A 250 -15.42 13.16 0.28
CA THR A 250 -16.43 13.63 1.25
C THR A 250 -16.32 15.11 1.62
N GLN A 251 -15.16 15.74 1.44
CA GLN A 251 -15.13 16.89 0.55
C GLN A 251 -16.19 17.98 0.74
N HIS A 252 -17.14 17.91 -0.19
CA HIS A 252 -18.24 18.85 -0.40
C HIS A 252 -19.56 18.34 0.19
N SER A 253 -19.52 17.34 1.07
CA SER A 253 -20.69 16.83 1.78
C SER A 253 -21.01 17.68 3.01
N ASP A 254 -22.23 17.55 3.54
CA ASP A 254 -22.65 18.24 4.77
C ASP A 254 -21.84 17.80 6.01
N ALA A 255 -21.27 16.58 5.98
CA ALA A 255 -20.47 16.01 7.04
C ALA A 255 -19.20 15.36 6.46
N PRO A 256 -18.20 16.17 6.05
CA PRO A 256 -16.99 15.66 5.42
C PRO A 256 -16.19 14.77 6.39
N TYR A 257 -15.58 13.71 5.86
CA TYR A 257 -14.65 12.91 6.63
C TYR A 257 -13.33 13.65 6.73
N CYS A 258 -12.96 14.05 7.95
CA CYS A 258 -11.78 14.83 8.22
C CYS A 258 -10.94 14.13 9.31
N ILE A 259 -9.66 13.94 9.02
CA ILE A 259 -8.66 13.49 9.98
C ILE A 259 -7.36 14.24 9.67
N GLU A 260 -6.56 14.53 10.68
CA GLU A 260 -5.22 15.09 10.46
C GLU A 260 -4.35 14.10 9.68
N ASP A 261 -3.71 14.58 8.62
CA ASP A 261 -2.67 13.81 7.94
C ASP A 261 -1.39 13.88 8.78
N LYS A 262 -1.15 12.85 9.58
CA LYS A 262 0.03 12.73 10.45
C LYS A 262 1.28 12.23 9.72
N SER A 263 1.23 12.08 8.40
CA SER A 263 2.45 11.75 7.66
C SER A 263 3.45 12.90 7.79
N SER A 264 4.74 12.60 7.63
CA SER A 264 5.79 13.62 7.61
C SER A 264 5.51 14.71 6.57
N LEU A 265 4.73 14.38 5.55
CA LEU A 265 4.31 15.21 4.42
C LEU A 265 2.78 15.28 4.35
N PRO A 266 2.13 16.02 5.26
CA PRO A 266 0.68 16.11 5.27
C PRO A 266 0.21 16.56 3.88
N ARG A 267 -0.80 15.90 3.34
CA ARG A 267 -1.47 16.24 2.06
C ARG A 267 -2.55 17.31 2.24
N TRP A 268 -3.06 17.43 3.46
CA TRP A 268 -4.02 18.45 3.89
C TRP A 268 -3.81 18.78 5.36
N LYS A 269 -4.28 19.95 5.78
CA LYS A 269 -4.40 20.42 7.16
C LYS A 269 -5.85 20.82 7.42
N LEU A 270 -6.27 20.75 8.67
CA LEU A 270 -7.55 21.30 9.12
C LEU A 270 -7.28 22.67 9.72
N ILE A 271 -7.88 23.71 9.14
CA ILE A 271 -7.79 25.10 9.62
C ILE A 271 -9.22 25.59 9.81
N ASP A 272 -9.60 25.95 11.04
CA ASP A 272 -10.95 26.41 11.40
C ASP A 272 -12.07 25.46 10.92
N GLY A 273 -11.82 24.14 11.03
CA GLY A 273 -12.75 23.10 10.58
C GLY A 273 -12.84 22.92 9.06
N LYS A 274 -12.04 23.64 8.28
CA LYS A 274 -11.96 23.52 6.81
C LYS A 274 -10.73 22.75 6.38
N LEU A 275 -10.91 21.90 5.37
CA LEU A 275 -9.82 21.18 4.73
C LEU A 275 -9.00 22.13 3.85
N VAL A 276 -7.70 22.25 4.12
CA VAL A 276 -6.76 23.04 3.31
C VAL A 276 -5.69 22.11 2.75
N HIS A 277 -5.58 22.02 1.43
CA HIS A 277 -4.57 21.19 0.77
C HIS A 277 -3.18 21.82 0.82
N THR A 278 -2.20 21.09 1.33
CA THR A 278 -0.81 21.53 1.51
C THR A 278 0.07 21.25 0.28
N GLN A 279 -0.25 20.23 -0.53
CA GLN A 279 0.60 19.88 -1.69
C GLN A 279 0.46 20.84 -2.88
N GLY A 280 -0.47 21.79 -2.82
CA GLY A 280 -0.61 22.85 -3.83
C GLY A 280 0.39 24.00 -3.68
N SER A 281 1.12 24.10 -2.56
CA SER A 281 1.98 25.23 -2.24
C SER A 281 3.46 25.02 -2.58
N ARG A 282 3.94 23.81 -2.93
CA ARG A 282 5.40 23.61 -3.02
C ARG A 282 6.01 24.30 -4.24
N THR A 283 6.96 25.20 -4.01
CA THR A 283 7.65 25.96 -5.06
C THR A 283 9.10 25.53 -5.21
N PRO A 284 9.62 25.36 -6.44
CA PRO A 284 11.04 25.12 -6.66
C PRO A 284 11.86 26.31 -6.16
N PHE A 285 12.88 26.03 -5.35
CA PHE A 285 13.80 27.02 -4.84
C PHE A 285 15.24 26.54 -5.03
N ARG A 286 16.10 27.46 -5.48
CA ARG A 286 17.53 27.24 -5.66
C ARG A 286 18.26 28.22 -4.75
N THR A 287 19.21 27.69 -3.98
CA THR A 287 20.07 28.46 -3.10
C THR A 287 21.44 27.78 -2.96
N ASN A 288 22.36 28.36 -2.20
CA ASN A 288 23.66 27.75 -1.90
C ASN A 288 23.75 27.44 -0.41
N ILE A 289 23.97 26.16 -0.07
CA ILE A 289 24.06 25.65 1.31
C ILE A 289 25.43 25.01 1.51
N SER A 290 26.01 25.14 2.70
CA SER A 290 27.24 24.45 3.10
C SER A 290 27.21 22.96 2.75
N LYS A 291 28.27 22.48 2.09
CA LYS A 291 28.44 21.06 1.75
C LYS A 291 28.44 20.19 3.00
N SER A 292 29.15 20.60 4.05
CA SER A 292 29.20 19.87 5.32
C SER A 292 27.83 19.72 5.97
N VAL A 293 27.01 20.78 5.96
CA VAL A 293 25.62 20.76 6.44
C VAL A 293 24.76 19.80 5.62
N LEU A 294 24.88 19.83 4.28
CA LEU A 294 24.12 18.91 3.42
C LEU A 294 24.53 17.45 3.64
N ASP A 295 25.82 17.18 3.87
CA ASP A 295 26.31 15.83 4.12
C ASP A 295 25.83 15.30 5.48
N PHE A 296 25.78 16.14 6.51
CA PHE A 296 25.12 15.84 7.79
C PHE A 296 23.63 15.50 7.59
N LEU A 297 22.88 16.38 6.90
CA LEU A 297 21.46 16.18 6.65
C LEU A 297 21.15 14.93 5.82
N LYS A 298 22.03 14.55 4.89
CA LYS A 298 21.91 13.28 4.13
C LYS A 298 21.95 12.07 5.06
N GLY A 299 22.81 12.09 6.09
CA GLY A 299 22.90 11.03 7.09
C GLY A 299 21.57 10.86 7.83
N VAL A 300 21.07 11.96 8.41
CA VAL A 300 19.79 11.99 9.14
C VAL A 300 18.61 11.60 8.25
N ALA A 301 18.56 12.14 7.03
CA ALA A 301 17.53 11.85 6.03
C ALA A 301 17.46 10.35 5.68
N LYS A 302 18.62 9.69 5.55
CA LYS A 302 18.71 8.27 5.22
C LYS A 302 18.20 7.40 6.37
N GLU A 303 18.55 7.74 7.61
CA GLU A 303 18.10 7.04 8.81
C GLU A 303 16.58 7.15 8.99
N LYS A 304 16.04 8.38 8.88
CA LYS A 304 14.61 8.65 9.03
C LYS A 304 13.76 8.36 7.79
N LYS A 305 14.38 8.00 6.66
CA LYS A 305 13.72 7.78 5.35
C LYS A 305 12.86 8.97 4.89
N ILE A 306 13.37 10.20 5.07
CA ILE A 306 12.72 11.45 4.63
C ILE A 306 13.66 12.27 3.74
N HIS A 307 13.12 13.21 2.95
CA HIS A 307 13.97 14.10 2.14
C HIS A 307 14.55 15.26 2.95
N ILE A 308 15.75 15.70 2.58
CA ILE A 308 16.53 16.77 3.24
C ILE A 308 15.75 18.08 3.39
N ASN A 309 14.96 18.45 2.39
CA ASN A 309 14.18 19.68 2.42
C ASN A 309 13.17 19.70 3.56
N TYR A 310 12.57 18.56 3.91
CA TYR A 310 11.62 18.49 5.02
C TYR A 310 12.27 18.58 6.39
N LEU A 311 13.48 18.04 6.53
CA LEU A 311 14.31 18.28 7.71
C LEU A 311 14.54 19.78 7.88
N ILE A 312 14.98 20.46 6.81
CA ILE A 312 15.19 21.91 6.82
C ILE A 312 13.89 22.66 7.15
N GLU A 313 12.75 22.29 6.55
CA GLU A 313 11.45 22.92 6.83
C GLU A 313 11.07 22.84 8.30
N SER A 314 11.26 21.68 8.95
CA SER A 314 10.98 21.53 10.37
C SER A 314 11.80 22.49 11.24
N GLY A 315 13.09 22.68 10.90
CA GLY A 315 13.95 23.65 11.57
C GLY A 315 13.51 25.08 11.31
N LEU A 316 13.14 25.40 10.06
CA LEU A 316 12.68 26.74 9.67
C LEU A 316 11.41 27.13 10.41
N GLU A 317 10.45 26.21 10.55
CA GLU A 317 9.23 26.47 11.31
C GLU A 317 9.54 26.78 12.78
N LYS A 318 10.48 26.08 13.42
CA LYS A 318 10.90 26.39 14.80
C LYS A 318 11.59 27.75 14.91
N VAL A 319 12.49 28.08 13.98
CA VAL A 319 13.15 29.39 13.94
C VAL A 319 12.14 30.52 13.77
N LEU A 320 11.17 30.37 12.88
CA LEU A 320 10.14 31.40 12.67
C LEU A 320 9.26 31.61 13.91
N LYS A 321 8.94 30.54 14.66
CA LYS A 321 8.17 30.63 15.91
C LYS A 321 8.91 31.37 17.03
N GLN A 322 10.24 31.39 17.00
CA GLN A 322 11.03 32.11 18.01
C GLN A 322 11.06 33.63 17.80
N GLU A 323 10.68 34.10 16.60
CA GLU A 323 10.68 35.51 16.14
C GLU A 323 12.02 36.27 16.23
N VAL A 324 13.03 35.70 16.89
CA VAL A 324 14.36 36.28 17.12
C VAL A 324 15.42 35.30 16.62
N ILE A 325 16.43 35.82 15.91
CA ILE A 325 17.58 35.05 15.44
C ILE A 325 18.88 35.72 15.88
N SER A 326 19.78 34.94 16.47
CA SER A 326 21.15 35.36 16.78
C SER A 326 22.10 34.68 15.79
N TYR A 327 22.54 35.42 14.77
CA TYR A 327 23.39 34.89 13.71
C TYR A 327 24.66 35.74 13.55
N ASP A 328 25.82 35.13 13.75
CA ASP A 328 27.12 35.75 13.48
C ASP A 328 27.45 35.66 11.99
N ARG A 329 27.66 36.81 11.34
CA ARG A 329 27.96 36.87 9.90
C ARG A 329 29.37 36.39 9.57
N ASP A 330 30.29 36.44 10.51
CA ASP A 330 31.66 35.97 10.32
C ASP A 330 31.74 34.44 10.38
N SER A 331 30.71 33.79 10.93
CA SER A 331 30.55 32.33 10.97
C SER A 331 30.05 31.71 9.65
N ARG A 332 29.90 32.50 8.57
CA ARG A 332 29.37 32.00 7.29
C ARG A 332 30.25 30.90 6.69
N PRO A 333 29.66 29.77 6.28
CA PRO A 333 30.42 28.66 5.69
C PRO A 333 31.02 29.03 4.33
N LYS A 334 32.27 28.64 4.13
CA LYS A 334 33.03 28.87 2.88
C LYS A 334 32.84 27.76 1.83
N ASP A 335 32.20 26.66 2.21
CA ASP A 335 32.01 25.45 1.40
C ASP A 335 30.60 25.36 0.79
N ARG A 336 29.93 26.48 0.58
CA ARG A 336 28.57 26.53 0.03
C ARG A 336 28.54 25.99 -1.40
N ILE A 337 27.67 25.00 -1.65
CA ILE A 337 27.40 24.43 -2.97
C ILE A 337 25.94 24.67 -3.37
N GLN A 338 25.64 24.61 -4.67
CA GLN A 338 24.28 24.80 -5.16
C GLN A 338 23.37 23.68 -4.68
N TYR A 339 22.23 24.06 -4.09
CA TYR A 339 21.18 23.19 -3.65
C TYR A 339 19.84 23.62 -4.26
N LYS A 340 19.21 22.72 -5.01
CA LYS A 340 17.91 22.93 -5.65
C LYS A 340 16.92 21.90 -5.12
N THR A 341 15.80 22.38 -4.59
CA THR A 341 14.74 21.52 -4.07
C THR A 341 13.38 22.24 -4.16
N THR A 342 12.34 21.69 -3.53
CA THR A 342 11.05 22.36 -3.37
C THR A 342 10.77 22.65 -1.91
N TYR A 343 10.19 23.81 -1.63
CA TYR A 343 9.72 24.19 -0.29
C TYR A 343 8.24 24.53 -0.31
N ASP A 344 7.54 24.39 0.82
CA ASP A 344 6.23 25.02 0.99
C ASP A 344 6.30 26.54 0.68
N ALA A 345 5.41 27.05 -0.18
CA ALA A 345 5.47 28.45 -0.64
C ALA A 345 5.22 29.45 0.48
N GLU A 346 4.33 29.15 1.42
CA GLU A 346 4.01 30.05 2.52
C GLU A 346 5.19 30.11 3.48
N LEU A 347 5.75 28.95 3.84
CA LEU A 347 6.97 28.87 4.65
C LEU A 347 8.12 29.63 3.97
N LEU A 348 8.33 29.42 2.66
CA LEU A 348 9.39 30.12 1.93
C LEU A 348 9.14 31.65 1.86
N ALA A 349 7.89 32.09 1.74
CA ALA A 349 7.52 33.51 1.79
C ALA A 349 7.82 34.11 3.18
N ASN A 350 7.44 33.41 4.25
CA ASN A 350 7.70 33.82 5.64
C ASN A 350 9.21 33.88 5.93
N VAL A 351 9.98 32.90 5.44
CA VAL A 351 11.45 32.91 5.55
C VAL A 351 12.06 34.08 4.78
N ARG A 352 11.53 34.44 3.60
CA ARG A 352 11.98 35.63 2.86
C ARG A 352 11.75 36.92 3.63
N GLU A 353 10.59 37.06 4.25
CA GLU A 353 10.26 38.23 5.06
C GLU A 353 11.14 38.29 6.32
N PHE A 354 11.32 37.15 6.99
CA PHE A 354 12.19 37.02 8.16
C PHE A 354 13.65 37.34 7.85
N ALA A 355 14.17 36.88 6.70
CA ALA A 355 15.50 37.24 6.20
C ALA A 355 15.65 38.75 6.01
N LYS A 356 14.65 39.37 5.37
CA LYS A 356 14.65 40.81 5.11
C LYS A 356 14.62 41.62 6.42
N ARG A 357 13.77 41.24 7.38
CA ARG A 357 13.68 41.86 8.71
C ARG A 357 15.01 41.81 9.46
N ASN A 358 15.69 40.67 9.42
CA ASN A 358 16.94 40.45 10.15
C ASN A 358 18.21 40.80 9.35
N LYS A 359 18.07 41.32 8.12
CA LYS A 359 19.19 41.65 7.21
C LYS A 359 20.13 40.45 7.00
N LEU A 360 19.56 39.26 6.78
CA LEU A 360 20.26 38.01 6.48
C LEU A 360 19.86 37.49 5.10
N PHE A 361 20.65 36.58 4.53
CA PHE A 361 20.25 35.85 3.34
C PHE A 361 19.41 34.62 3.70
N ILE A 362 18.58 34.14 2.78
CA ILE A 362 17.74 32.95 3.00
C ILE A 362 18.59 31.72 3.32
N ASN A 363 19.77 31.57 2.70
CA ASN A 363 20.69 30.48 3.03
C ASN A 363 21.28 30.60 4.44
N ASP A 364 21.52 31.81 4.95
CA ASP A 364 21.95 32.02 6.34
C ASP A 364 20.89 31.44 7.31
N ILE A 365 19.60 31.70 7.04
CA ILE A 365 18.49 31.14 7.85
C ILE A 365 18.39 29.64 7.69
N ILE A 366 18.48 29.11 6.46
CA ILE A 366 18.40 27.67 6.22
C ILE A 366 19.51 26.94 6.99
N GLU A 367 20.75 27.43 6.91
CA GLU A 367 21.88 26.83 7.63
C GLU A 367 21.70 26.96 9.14
N TYR A 368 21.25 28.12 9.64
CA TYR A 368 20.93 28.32 11.05
C TYR A 368 19.82 27.40 11.55
N SER A 369 18.82 27.11 10.71
CA SER A 369 17.67 26.28 11.07
C SER A 369 18.03 24.83 11.37
N VAL A 370 19.21 24.37 10.93
CA VAL A 370 19.65 22.98 11.08
C VAL A 370 19.80 22.57 12.55
N GLN A 371 20.19 23.50 13.43
CA GLN A 371 20.30 23.23 14.87
C GLN A 371 18.93 23.09 15.56
N TRP A 372 17.84 23.44 14.88
CA TRP A 372 16.47 23.39 15.39
C TRP A 372 15.64 22.28 14.76
N ILE A 373 16.26 21.42 13.95
CA ILE A 373 15.57 20.29 13.32
C ILE A 373 15.12 19.31 14.40
N ASP A 374 13.91 18.79 14.24
CA ASP A 374 13.44 17.74 15.14
C ASP A 374 14.08 16.40 14.80
N ILE A 375 15.08 16.01 15.60
CA ILE A 375 15.79 14.75 15.43
C ILE A 375 15.12 13.62 16.24
N GLU A 376 14.09 13.92 17.06
CA GLU A 376 13.30 12.89 17.76
C GLU A 376 12.34 12.11 16.84
#